data_AF-A0A2G1ZXE2-F1
#
_entry.id   AF-A0A2G1ZXE2-F1
#
_cell.length_a   1.000
_cell.length_b   1.000
_cell.length_c   1.000
_cell.angle_alpha   90.00
_cell.angle_beta   90.00
_cell.angle_gamma   90.00
#
_symmetry.space_group_name_H-M   'P 1'
#
loop_
_entity.id
_entity.type
_entity.pdbx_description
1 polymer ?
#
loop_
_entity_poly.entity_id
_entity_poly.type
_entity_poly.pdbx_seq_one_letter_code
_entity_poly.pdbx_strand_id
1 'polypeptide(L)'
;NILRFVLHRYERATLGVLLGLLVAAPAGLYPFREGVKPQIGDVIKGETLTTQVLVDDVKPKDWQQRTFTPGAGQIGGSFGLVLIGLGATLTIDWVGRRKR
;
A
#
# COMPACT_ATOMS: atom_id res chain seq x y z
N ASN A 1 -4.79 -29.87 9.71
CA ASN A 1 -5.07 -28.49 9.24
C ASN A 1 -4.10 -27.55 9.94
N ILE A 2 -3.11 -27.03 9.23
CA ILE A 2 -2.02 -26.20 9.79
C ILE A 2 -2.56 -24.86 10.32
N LEU A 3 -3.53 -24.27 9.62
CA LEU A 3 -4.18 -23.02 10.04
C LEU A 3 -4.86 -23.18 11.40
N ARG A 4 -5.61 -24.26 11.60
CA ARG A 4 -6.25 -24.57 12.89
C ARG A 4 -5.22 -24.72 14.02
N PHE A 5 -4.08 -25.33 13.74
CA PHE A 5 -2.99 -25.47 14.72
C PHE A 5 -2.39 -24.11 15.09
N VAL A 6 -2.09 -23.25 14.11
CA VAL A 6 -1.52 -21.92 14.36
C VAL A 6 -2.49 -21.04 15.14
N LEU A 7 -3.78 -21.03 14.76
CA LEU A 7 -4.82 -20.28 15.46
C LEU A 7 -4.98 -20.70 16.93
N HIS A 8 -4.83 -21.99 17.24
CA HIS A 8 -4.92 -22.47 18.62
C HIS A 8 -3.62 -22.21 19.41
N ARG A 9 -2.46 -22.42 18.79
CA ARG A 9 -1.15 -22.36 19.46
C ARG A 9 -0.63 -20.94 19.65
N TYR A 10 -1.02 -20.02 18.77
CA TYR A 10 -0.55 -18.64 18.70
C TYR A 10 -1.69 -17.62 18.63
N GLU A 11 -2.84 -17.95 19.23
CA GLU A 11 -4.11 -17.21 19.13
C GLU A 11 -3.95 -15.69 19.11
N ARG A 12 -3.28 -15.13 20.12
CA ARG A 12 -3.06 -13.67 20.25
C ARG A 12 -2.27 -13.06 19.09
N ALA A 13 -1.22 -13.75 18.64
CA ALA A 13 -0.40 -13.28 17.53
C ALA A 13 -1.18 -13.36 16.21
N THR A 14 -1.89 -14.46 15.97
CA THR A 14 -2.77 -14.61 14.79
C THR A 14 -3.89 -13.58 14.78
N LEU A 15 -4.50 -13.27 15.93
CA LEU A 15 -5.56 -12.29 16.02
C LEU A 15 -5.05 -10.89 15.66
N GLY A 16 -3.86 -10.50 16.14
CA GLY A 16 -3.21 -9.24 15.75
C GLY A 16 -2.93 -9.16 14.24
N VAL A 17 -2.42 -10.24 13.64
CA VAL A 17 -2.18 -10.31 12.19
C VAL A 17 -3.49 -10.19 11.41
N LEU A 18 -4.53 -10.90 11.82
CA LEU A 18 -5.83 -10.87 11.16
C LEU A 18 -6.50 -9.51 11.27
N LEU A 19 -6.39 -8.82 12.42
CA LEU A 19 -6.87 -7.45 12.57
C LEU A 19 -6.11 -6.49 11.66
N GLY A 20 -4.78 -6.60 11.59
CA GLY A 20 -3.97 -5.80 10.66
C GLY A 20 -4.38 -6.02 9.21
N LEU A 21 -4.55 -7.28 8.80
CA LEU A 21 -5.00 -7.63 7.45
C LEU A 21 -6.41 -7.13 7.17
N LEU A 22 -7.32 -7.23 8.12
CA LEU A 22 -8.70 -6.76 7.99
C LEU A 22 -8.75 -5.23 7.76
N VAL A 23 -7.95 -4.47 8.51
CA VAL A 23 -7.86 -3.01 8.38
C VAL A 23 -7.17 -2.61 7.06
N ALA A 24 -6.13 -3.34 6.64
CA ALA A 24 -5.37 -3.02 5.45
C ALA A 24 -6.02 -3.50 4.14
N ALA A 25 -6.90 -4.50 4.18
CA ALA A 25 -7.49 -5.10 3.00
C ALA A 25 -8.18 -4.08 2.07
N PRO A 26 -9.05 -3.17 2.54
CA PRO A 26 -9.69 -2.19 1.66
C PRO A 26 -8.69 -1.29 0.92
N ALA A 27 -7.59 -0.90 1.60
CA ALA A 27 -6.53 -0.11 0.99
C ALA A 27 -5.74 -0.92 -0.06
N GLY A 28 -5.56 -2.23 0.16
CA GLY A 28 -4.88 -3.13 -0.78
C GLY A 28 -5.72 -3.52 -2.01
N LEU A 29 -7.05 -3.43 -1.93
CA LEU A 29 -7.94 -3.68 -3.07
C LEU A 29 -8.02 -2.50 -4.06
N TYR A 30 -7.58 -1.30 -3.66
CA TYR A 30 -7.60 -0.14 -4.54
C TYR A 30 -6.54 -0.29 -5.65
N PRO A 31 -6.88 -0.10 -6.93
CA PRO A 31 -5.89 -0.15 -7.99
C PRO A 31 -4.91 1.01 -7.80
N PHE A 32 -3.67 0.69 -7.44
CA PHE A 32 -2.60 1.68 -7.34
C PHE A 32 -2.34 2.29 -8.71
N ARG A 33 -2.80 3.52 -8.90
CA ARG A 33 -2.65 4.31 -10.12
C ARG A 33 -1.91 5.58 -9.80
N GLU A 34 -1.04 6.00 -10.71
CA GLU A 34 -0.34 7.27 -10.64
C GLU A 34 -0.76 8.19 -11.78
N GLY A 35 -0.86 9.49 -11.49
CA GLY A 35 -1.13 10.52 -12.48
C GLY A 35 0.12 10.82 -13.28
N VAL A 36 0.01 10.76 -14.61
CA VAL A 36 1.09 11.08 -15.55
C VAL A 36 0.93 12.53 -15.97
N LYS A 37 2.00 13.31 -15.77
CA LYS A 37 2.00 14.73 -16.14
C LYS A 37 1.87 14.86 -17.67
N PRO A 38 0.96 15.70 -18.16
CA PRO A 38 0.71 15.85 -19.60
C PRO A 38 1.93 16.43 -20.32
N GLN A 39 2.05 16.05 -21.60
CA GLN A 39 3.09 16.49 -22.52
C GLN A 39 2.48 17.02 -23.83
N ILE A 40 3.26 17.79 -24.57
CA ILE A 40 2.85 18.27 -25.90
C ILE A 40 2.64 17.06 -26.81
N GLY A 41 1.50 17.03 -27.52
CA GLY A 41 1.09 15.92 -28.36
C GLY A 41 0.18 14.91 -27.66
N ASP A 42 0.01 14.97 -26.34
CA ASP A 42 -0.97 14.14 -25.65
C ASP A 42 -2.39 14.55 -26.02
N VAL A 43 -3.29 13.57 -26.03
CA VAL A 43 -4.74 13.79 -26.24
C VAL A 43 -5.45 13.65 -24.91
N ILE A 44 -6.07 14.73 -24.44
CA ILE A 44 -6.84 14.77 -23.19
C ILE A 44 -8.23 15.34 -23.49
N LYS A 45 -9.28 14.59 -23.11
CA LYS A 45 -10.70 14.94 -23.40
C LYS A 45 -10.99 15.19 -24.89
N GLY A 46 -10.23 14.55 -25.78
CA GLY A 46 -10.38 14.71 -27.24
C GLY A 46 -9.68 15.93 -27.83
N GLU A 47 -8.97 16.73 -27.01
CA GLU A 47 -8.15 17.85 -27.47
C GLU A 47 -6.67 17.45 -27.48
N THR A 48 -5.96 17.79 -28.56
CA THR A 48 -4.51 17.55 -28.66
C THR A 48 -3.78 18.75 -28.08
N LEU A 49 -2.88 18.51 -27.14
CA LEU A 49 -2.11 19.58 -26.49
C LEU A 49 -0.99 20.07 -27.42
N THR A 50 -1.24 21.13 -28.18
CA THR A 50 -0.29 21.66 -29.19
C THR A 50 0.73 22.65 -28.62
N THR A 51 0.41 23.29 -27.49
CA THR A 51 1.20 24.40 -26.92
C THR A 51 1.48 24.14 -25.44
N GLN A 52 2.61 24.62 -24.93
CA GLN A 52 2.95 24.51 -23.50
C GLN A 52 1.87 25.13 -22.58
N VAL A 53 1.23 26.22 -23.01
CA VAL A 53 0.12 26.85 -22.27
C VAL A 53 -1.06 25.89 -22.07
N LEU A 54 -1.38 25.09 -23.09
CA LEU A 54 -2.44 24.07 -23.02
C LEU A 54 -2.05 22.95 -22.06
N VAL A 55 -0.78 22.53 -22.06
CA VAL A 55 -0.24 21.52 -21.15
C VAL A 55 -0.32 21.98 -19.69
N ASP A 56 0.07 23.23 -19.43
CA ASP A 56 0.12 23.79 -18.08
C ASP A 56 -1.28 24.08 -17.51
N ASP A 57 -2.28 24.30 -18.35
CA ASP A 57 -3.69 24.51 -17.94
C ASP A 57 -4.41 23.20 -17.58
N VAL A 58 -3.84 22.03 -17.91
CA VAL A 58 -4.44 20.73 -17.57
C VAL A 58 -4.42 20.50 -16.06
N LYS A 59 -5.62 20.46 -15.47
CA LYS A 59 -5.80 20.19 -14.03
C LYS A 59 -5.32 18.77 -13.67
N PRO A 60 -4.69 18.58 -12.49
CA PRO A 60 -4.22 17.26 -12.04
C PRO A 60 -5.27 16.14 -12.05
N LYS A 61 -6.55 16.47 -11.86
CA LYS A 61 -7.66 15.50 -11.93
C LYS A 61 -7.88 14.91 -13.33
N ASP A 62 -7.41 15.61 -14.36
CA ASP A 62 -7.61 15.25 -15.77
C ASP A 62 -6.36 14.58 -16.36
N TRP A 63 -5.33 14.37 -15.54
CA TRP A 63 -4.12 13.66 -15.95
C TRP A 63 -4.45 12.21 -16.29
N GLN A 64 -3.76 11.69 -17.30
CA GLN A 64 -3.84 10.27 -17.60
C GLN A 64 -3.34 9.45 -16.42
N GLN A 65 -3.99 8.33 -16.15
CA GLN A 65 -3.61 7.43 -15.07
C GLN A 65 -2.97 6.17 -15.64
N ARG A 66 -1.84 5.75 -15.07
CA ARG A 66 -1.23 4.46 -15.37
C ARG A 66 -1.09 3.61 -14.12
N THR A 67 -0.96 2.31 -14.31
CA THR A 67 -0.69 1.37 -13.22
C THR A 67 0.64 1.72 -12.57
N PHE A 68 0.62 1.89 -11.25
CA PHE A 68 1.82 2.14 -10.47
C PHE A 68 2.67 0.88 -10.37
N THR A 69 3.95 0.96 -10.72
CA THR A 69 4.90 -0.16 -10.60
C THR A 69 5.93 0.18 -9.52
N PRO A 70 5.80 -0.38 -8.30
CA PRO A 70 6.68 -0.02 -7.21
C PRO A 70 8.13 -0.46 -7.48
N GLY A 71 9.08 0.37 -7.07
CA GLY A 71 10.50 0.03 -7.11
C GLY A 71 10.89 -0.99 -6.03
N ALA A 72 12.03 -1.67 -6.21
CA ALA A 72 12.53 -2.67 -5.26
C ALA A 72 12.69 -2.12 -3.83
N GLY A 73 13.13 -0.86 -3.70
CA GLY A 73 13.25 -0.18 -2.40
C GLY A 73 11.90 0.05 -1.70
N GLN A 74 10.84 0.36 -2.47
CA GLN A 74 9.48 0.52 -1.91
C GLN A 74 8.95 -0.82 -1.42
N ILE A 75 9.12 -1.88 -2.24
CA ILE A 75 8.74 -3.25 -1.86
C ILE A 75 9.47 -3.66 -0.58
N GLY A 76 10.79 -3.56 -0.56
CA GLY A 76 11.62 -3.92 0.59
C GLY A 76 11.27 -3.09 1.84
N GLY A 77 11.10 -1.78 1.69
CA GLY A 77 10.70 -0.89 2.78
C GLY A 77 9.34 -1.23 3.38
N SER A 78 8.34 -1.54 2.54
CA SER A 78 7.02 -1.98 3.00
C SER A 78 7.10 -3.28 3.81
N PHE A 79 7.82 -4.29 3.32
CA PHE A 79 8.04 -5.53 4.08
C PHE A 79 8.79 -5.27 5.39
N GLY A 80 9.80 -4.40 5.38
CA GLY A 80 10.54 -4.00 6.57
C GLY A 80 9.63 -3.40 7.64
N LEU A 81 8.74 -2.47 7.27
CA LEU A 81 7.77 -1.88 8.19
C LEU A 81 6.81 -2.91 8.80
N VAL A 82 6.32 -3.85 7.98
CA VAL A 82 5.47 -4.95 8.46
C VAL A 82 6.21 -5.80 9.50
N LEU A 83 7.46 -6.17 9.23
CA LEU A 83 8.28 -6.96 10.16
C LEU A 83 8.59 -6.20 11.45
N ILE A 84 8.84 -4.89 11.37
CA ILE A 84 9.05 -4.03 12.54
C ILE A 84 7.78 -3.98 13.40
N GLY A 85 6.61 -3.75 12.80
CA GLY A 85 5.33 -3.73 13.52
C GLY A 85 5.00 -5.07 14.18
N LEU A 86 5.25 -6.19 13.48
CA LEU A 86 5.12 -7.52 14.04
C LEU A 86 6.09 -7.76 15.20
N GLY A 87 7.36 -7.39 15.03
CA GLY A 87 8.39 -7.50 16.05
C GLY A 87 8.06 -6.71 17.31
N ALA A 88 7.55 -5.49 17.16
CA ALA A 88 7.09 -4.67 18.28
C ALA A 88 5.95 -5.36 19.05
N THR A 89 4.96 -5.90 18.34
CA THR A 89 3.83 -6.63 18.93
C THR A 89 4.29 -7.86 19.73
N LEU A 90 5.20 -8.65 19.16
CA LEU A 90 5.76 -9.83 19.82
C LEU A 90 6.62 -9.47 21.03
N THR A 91 7.35 -8.35 20.96
CA THR A 91 8.17 -7.86 22.07
C THR A 91 7.28 -7.46 23.26
N ILE A 92 6.18 -6.76 23.01
CA ILE A 92 5.19 -6.40 24.05
C ILE A 92 4.61 -7.66 24.70
N ASP A 93 4.21 -8.65 23.91
CA ASP A 93 3.68 -9.92 24.42
C ASP A 93 4.72 -10.67 25.26
N TRP A 94 5.98 -10.73 24.81
CA TRP A 94 7.07 -11.36 25.56
C TRP A 94 7.33 -10.67 26.90
N VAL A 95 7.41 -9.34 26.93
CA VAL A 95 7.59 -8.57 28.18
C VAL A 95 6.39 -8.76 29.11
N GLY A 96 5.16 -8.75 28.56
CA GLY A 96 3.93 -8.94 29.33
C GLY A 96 3.84 -10.31 30.01
N ARG A 97 4.32 -11.38 29.36
CA ARG A 97 4.40 -12.73 29.94
C ARG A 97 5.41 -12.83 31.08
N ARG A 98 6.50 -12.06 31.07
CA ARG A 98 7.56 -12.11 32.08
C ARG A 98 7.20 -11.41 33.39
N LYS A 99 6.18 -10.54 33.37
CA LYS A 99 5.66 -9.82 34.55
C LYS A 99 4.51 -10.55 35.26
N ARG A 100 3.97 -11.63 34.68
CA ARG A 100 3.00 -12.52 35.31
C ARG A 100 3.71 -13.75 35.86
#